data_AF-A0A936K775-F1
#
_entry.id   AF-A0A936K775-F1
#
_cell.length_a   1.000
_cell.length_b   1.000
_cell.length_c   1.000
_cell.angle_alpha   90.00
_cell.angle_beta   90.00
_cell.angle_gamma   90.00
#
_symmetry.space_group_name_H-M   'P 1'
#
loop_
_entity.id
_entity.type
_entity.pdbx_description
1 polymer ?
#
loop_
_entity_poly.entity_id
_entity_poly.type
_entity_poly.pdbx_seq_one_letter_code
_entity_poly.pdbx_strand_id
1 'polypeptide(L)' 'MELELDAKEMELLTRTLEHRLEDLQREIHHTDRAAFKAILKADEVTLRALLGKLKTPIAMGM' A
#
# COMPACT_ATOMS: atom_id res chain seq x y z
N MET A 1 10.47 7.42 12.87
CA MET A 1 11.36 7.38 11.70
C MET A 1 10.58 8.00 10.57
N GLU A 2 11.00 9.18 10.11
CA GLU A 2 10.39 9.85 8.96
C GLU A 2 11.17 9.45 7.72
N LEU A 3 10.44 9.16 6.64
CA LEU A 3 11.00 8.75 5.37
C LEU A 3 10.91 9.96 4.44
N GLU A 4 12.03 10.61 4.18
CA GLU A 4 12.12 11.66 3.17
C GLU A 4 12.26 10.99 1.81
N LEU A 5 11.33 11.27 0.91
CA LEU A 5 11.31 10.73 -0.44
C LEU A 5 11.24 11.90 -1.42
N ASP A 6 12.08 11.86 -2.45
CA ASP A 6 11.92 12.78 -3.58
C ASP A 6 10.68 12.43 -4.42
N ALA A 7 10.33 13.30 -5.38
CA ALA A 7 9.15 13.10 -6.21
C ALA A 7 9.18 11.79 -7.04
N LYS A 8 10.35 11.37 -7.52
CA LYS A 8 10.52 10.12 -8.27
C LYS A 8 10.45 8.91 -7.34
N GLU A 9 11.00 9.01 -6.15
CA GLU A 9 10.94 7.96 -5.13
C GLU A 9 9.50 7.78 -4.61
N MET A 10 8.76 8.87 -4.40
CA MET A 10 7.32 8.82 -4.10
C MET A 10 6.51 8.18 -5.22
N GLU A 11 6.78 8.54 -6.47
CA GLU A 11 6.10 7.96 -7.63
C GLU A 11 6.39 6.46 -7.76
N LEU A 12 7.67 6.07 -7.62
CA LEU A 12 8.10 4.67 -7.66
C LEU A 12 7.45 3.87 -6.54
N LEU A 13 7.54 4.36 -5.30
CA LEU A 13 6.96 3.68 -4.15
C LEU A 13 5.44 3.55 -4.27
N THR A 14 4.76 4.60 -4.74
CA THR A 14 3.32 4.57 -5.00
C THR A 14 2.96 3.47 -6.00
N ARG A 15 3.65 3.40 -7.13
CA ARG A 15 3.40 2.35 -8.15
C ARG A 15 3.70 0.95 -7.61
N THR A 16 4.78 0.77 -6.87
CA THR A 16 5.12 -0.53 -6.25
C THR A 16 4.05 -0.99 -5.28
N LEU A 17 3.55 -0.07 -4.43
CA LEU A 17 2.49 -0.39 -3.46
C LEU A 17 1.14 -0.65 -4.15
N GLU A 18 0.82 0.07 -5.22
CA GLU A 18 -0.38 -0.18 -6.05
C GLU A 18 -0.33 -1.55 -6.70
N HIS A 19 0.80 -1.92 -7.32
CA HIS A 19 0.96 -3.24 -7.92
C HIS A 19 0.85 -4.36 -6.89
N ARG A 20 1.47 -4.19 -5.72
CA ARG A 20 1.36 -5.17 -4.63
C ARG A 20 -0.06 -5.29 -4.09
N LEU A 21 -0.82 -4.20 -4.07
CA LEU A 21 -2.23 -4.22 -3.67
C LEU A 21 -3.08 -5.03 -4.65
N GLU A 22 -2.85 -4.89 -5.95
CA GLU A 22 -3.53 -5.68 -6.98
C GLU A 22 -3.24 -7.18 -6.83
N ASP A 23 -1.97 -7.54 -6.60
CA ASP A 23 -1.58 -8.93 -6.37
C ASP A 23 -2.25 -9.50 -5.11
N LEU A 24 -2.25 -8.75 -4.01
CA LEU A 24 -2.92 -9.15 -2.77
C LEU A 24 -4.42 -9.36 -2.96
N GLN A 25 -5.08 -8.51 -3.74
CA GLN A 25 -6.51 -8.67 -4.04
C GLN A 25 -6.79 -9.94 -4.84
N ARG A 26 -5.91 -10.29 -5.79
CA ARG A 26 -5.99 -11.58 -6.50
C ARG A 26 -5.76 -12.76 -5.54
N GLU A 27 -4.76 -12.69 -4.69
CA GLU A 27 -4.47 -13.72 -3.67
C GLU A 27 -5.68 -13.93 -2.72
N ILE A 28 -6.31 -12.84 -2.25
CA ILE A 28 -7.52 -12.88 -1.42
C ILE A 28 -8.70 -13.51 -2.15
N HIS A 29 -8.83 -13.22 -3.45
CA HIS A 29 -9.91 -13.76 -4.28
C HIS A 29 -9.75 -15.27 -4.47
N HIS A 30 -8.53 -15.74 -4.69
CA HIS A 30 -8.22 -17.16 -4.91
C HIS A 30 -7.99 -17.97 -3.61
N THR A 31 -7.95 -17.31 -2.45
CA THR A 31 -7.78 -17.99 -1.16
C THR A 31 -9.12 -18.41 -0.55
N ASP A 32 -9.31 -19.72 -0.39
CA ASP A 32 -10.45 -20.31 0.31
C ASP A 32 -10.22 -20.48 1.83
N ARG A 33 -8.96 -20.41 2.29
CA ARG A 33 -8.62 -20.55 3.71
C ARG A 33 -8.93 -19.27 4.48
N ALA A 34 -9.98 -19.29 5.29
CA ALA A 34 -10.44 -18.13 6.05
C ALA A 34 -9.35 -17.46 6.92
N ALA A 35 -8.53 -18.25 7.62
CA ALA A 35 -7.45 -17.72 8.45
C ALA A 35 -6.35 -17.02 7.63
N PHE A 36 -6.01 -17.58 6.45
CA PHE A 36 -5.02 -16.97 5.55
C PHE A 36 -5.58 -15.69 4.91
N LYS A 37 -6.86 -15.72 4.50
CA LYS A 37 -7.58 -14.56 3.97
C LYS A 37 -7.65 -13.39 4.96
N ALA A 38 -7.74 -13.67 6.27
CA ALA A 38 -7.72 -12.64 7.30
C ALA A 38 -6.37 -11.91 7.38
N ILE A 39 -5.26 -12.65 7.23
CA ILE A 39 -3.91 -12.08 7.18
C ILE A 39 -3.77 -11.19 5.95
N LEU A 40 -4.13 -11.71 4.76
CA LEU A 40 -4.05 -10.94 3.52
C LEU A 40 -4.90 -9.66 3.55
N LYS A 41 -6.06 -9.69 4.20
CA LYS A 41 -6.89 -8.47 4.40
C LYS A 41 -6.24 -7.47 5.35
N ALA A 42 -5.52 -7.92 6.38
CA ALA A 42 -4.78 -7.01 7.26
C ALA A 42 -3.62 -6.33 6.50
N ASP A 43 -2.95 -7.07 5.62
CA ASP A 43 -1.91 -6.53 4.73
C ASP A 43 -2.51 -5.53 3.72
N GLU A 44 -3.67 -5.83 3.15
CA GLU A 44 -4.41 -4.91 2.26
C GLU A 44 -4.73 -3.58 2.95
N VAL A 45 -5.22 -3.62 4.19
CA VAL A 45 -5.52 -2.42 4.99
C VAL A 45 -4.26 -1.60 5.24
N THR A 46 -3.15 -2.26 5.58
CA THR A 46 -1.87 -1.61 5.83
C THR A 46 -1.35 -0.90 4.58
N LEU A 47 -1.38 -1.58 3.42
CA LEU A 47 -0.95 -1.01 2.15
C LEU A 47 -1.82 0.18 1.71
N ARG A 48 -3.14 0.08 1.88
CA ARG A 48 -4.06 1.20 1.60
C ARG A 48 -3.77 2.41 2.50
N ALA A 49 -3.47 2.18 3.78
CA ALA A 49 -3.11 3.25 4.69
C ALA A 49 -1.78 3.92 4.30
N LEU A 50 -0.78 3.13 3.88
CA LEU A 50 0.50 3.65 3.38
C LEU A 50 0.31 4.47 2.09
N LEU A 51 -0.45 3.95 1.12
CA LEU A 51 -0.81 4.69 -0.09
C LEU A 51 -1.57 5.98 0.21
N GLY A 52 -2.49 5.96 1.19
CA GLY A 52 -3.18 7.16 1.65
C GLY A 52 -2.22 8.22 2.18
N LYS A 53 -1.20 7.81 2.95
CA LYS A 53 -0.16 8.72 3.46
C LYS A 53 0.74 9.28 2.35
N LEU A 54 1.05 8.48 1.32
CA LEU A 54 1.87 8.91 0.19
C LEU A 54 1.12 9.81 -0.80
N LYS A 55 -0.19 9.56 -0.99
CA LYS A 55 -1.06 10.34 -1.88
C LYS A 55 -1.60 11.60 -1.24
N THR A 56 -1.64 11.66 0.09
CA THR A 56 -1.87 12.93 0.78
C THR A 56 -0.62 13.75 0.49
N PRO A 57 -0.71 14.81 -0.34
CA PRO A 57 0.44 15.67 -0.52
C PRO A 57 0.81 16.13 0.87
N ILE A 58 2.09 16.05 1.21
CA ILE A 58 2.64 16.76 2.35
C ILE A 58 2.21 18.22 2.15
N ALA A 59 1.11 18.58 2.78
CA ALA A 59 0.67 19.94 2.88
C ALA A 59 1.72 20.62 3.75
N MET A 60 2.52 21.47 3.10
CA MET A 60 3.48 22.41 3.67
C MET A 60 4.83 21.87 4.15
N GLY A 61 5.81 22.05 3.28
CA GLY A 61 6.98 22.88 3.58
C GLY A 61 7.14 23.94 2.47
N MET A 62 6.18 24.87 2.38
CA MET A 62 6.42 26.20 1.80
C MET A 62 6.93 27.11 2.91
#